data_AF-A0A2V9N6X1-F1
#
_entry.id   AF-A0A2V9N6X1-F1
#
_cell.length_a   1.000
_cell.length_b   1.000
_cell.length_c   1.000
_cell.angle_alpha   90.00
_cell.angle_beta   90.00
_cell.angle_gamma   90.00
#
_symmetry.space_group_name_H-M   'P 1'
#
loop_
_entity.id
_entity.type
_entity.pdbx_description
1 polymer ?
#
loop_
_entity_poly.entity_id
_entity_poly.type
_entity_poly.pdbx_seq_one_letter_code
_entity_poly.pdbx_strand_id
1 'polypeptide(L)'
;MPRLLVCFLGVVRDMSFISFKHAVQASIAKDSVEGTAPSLFEQLDSYVDNHERFRQLWSGSGEELKKLCESETSYGLRLTAAMEVLKLAVVSGSWTALECAASDCWVAALNQSPTPLAHRAITSMPQENEITEISSRQIPVGLAAKYNFDLRNCLGTILKPKFDFTSIAGIKKAFTVAFKGSDQIAQLQRILSDPVLWELEVTRNLIVHRAGIVDEEYNKLLSADLPLGKSLELTDNSVRTFAEKSAIAAAAVLIFVDDRLNTQT
;
A
#
# COMPACT_ATOMS: atom_id res chain seq x y z
N MET A 1 -29.30 -17.25 -5.04
CA MET A 1 -28.51 -16.02 -5.24
C MET A 1 -28.02 -15.36 -3.92
N PRO A 2 -27.28 -16.04 -3.03
CA PRO A 2 -26.42 -15.34 -2.06
C PRO A 2 -24.94 -15.75 -2.09
N ARG A 3 -24.52 -16.70 -2.95
CA ARG A 3 -23.16 -17.24 -2.96
C ARG A 3 -22.13 -16.35 -3.67
N LEU A 4 -22.53 -15.62 -4.72
CA LEU A 4 -21.61 -14.74 -5.46
C LEU A 4 -21.24 -13.47 -4.68
N LEU A 5 -22.14 -12.92 -3.87
CA LEU A 5 -21.86 -11.77 -3.00
C LEU A 5 -20.87 -12.12 -1.88
N VAL A 6 -20.90 -13.37 -1.39
CA VAL A 6 -19.96 -13.88 -0.37
C VAL A 6 -18.58 -14.16 -0.97
N CYS A 7 -18.50 -14.63 -2.22
CA CYS A 7 -17.22 -14.72 -2.95
C CYS A 7 -16.65 -13.32 -3.25
N PHE A 8 -17.50 -12.37 -3.62
CA PHE A 8 -17.10 -10.98 -3.91
C PHE A 8 -16.63 -10.23 -2.65
N LEU A 9 -17.31 -10.44 -1.52
CA LEU A 9 -16.89 -9.91 -0.22
C LEU A 9 -15.69 -10.66 0.37
N GLY A 10 -15.47 -11.93 -0.01
CA GLY A 10 -14.26 -12.69 0.36
C GLY A 10 -13.02 -12.18 -0.37
N VAL A 11 -13.09 -12.02 -1.70
CA VAL A 11 -11.97 -11.52 -2.52
C VAL A 11 -11.57 -10.09 -2.13
N VAL A 12 -12.54 -9.22 -1.84
CA VAL A 12 -12.29 -7.83 -1.43
C VAL A 12 -11.81 -7.72 0.03
N ARG A 13 -12.10 -8.70 0.89
CA ARG A 13 -11.68 -8.72 2.31
C ARG A 13 -10.40 -9.50 2.59
N ASP A 14 -10.05 -10.49 1.74
CA ASP A 14 -8.83 -11.31 1.87
C ASP A 14 -7.60 -10.70 1.19
N MET A 15 -7.80 -9.81 0.22
CA MET A 15 -6.73 -9.10 -0.47
C MET A 15 -5.91 -8.15 0.40
N SER A 16 -6.49 -7.67 1.52
CA SER A 16 -5.80 -6.84 2.50
C SER A 16 -5.20 -7.64 3.67
N PHE A 17 -5.62 -8.89 3.90
CA PHE A 17 -5.29 -9.63 5.13
C PHE A 17 -4.14 -10.63 4.94
N ILE A 18 -4.05 -11.33 3.80
CA ILE A 18 -2.95 -12.27 3.50
C ILE A 18 -1.65 -11.51 3.19
N SER A 19 -1.79 -10.40 2.50
CA SER A 19 -0.75 -9.42 2.23
C SER A 19 -0.20 -8.82 3.54
N PHE A 20 -1.07 -8.38 4.46
CA PHE A 20 -0.68 -7.91 5.78
C PHE A 20 -0.01 -9.01 6.63
N LYS A 21 -0.48 -10.26 6.53
CA LYS A 21 0.09 -11.44 7.21
C LYS A 21 1.55 -11.69 6.83
N HIS A 22 1.88 -11.74 5.53
CA HIS A 22 3.27 -11.97 5.08
C HIS A 22 4.24 -10.84 5.44
N ALA A 23 3.73 -9.63 5.48
CA ALA A 23 4.53 -8.45 5.70
C ALA A 23 4.80 -8.21 7.20
N VAL A 24 3.89 -8.61 8.09
CA VAL A 24 4.10 -8.70 9.54
C VAL A 24 5.03 -9.88 9.92
N GLN A 25 4.90 -11.03 9.25
CA GLN A 25 5.79 -12.20 9.40
C GLN A 25 7.28 -11.86 9.19
N ALA A 26 7.60 -11.03 8.20
CA ALA A 26 8.97 -10.72 7.84
C ALA A 26 9.71 -9.81 8.84
N SER A 27 8.99 -9.08 9.70
CA SER A 27 9.62 -8.20 10.68
C SER A 27 9.72 -8.76 12.09
N ILE A 28 8.75 -9.57 12.51
CA ILE A 28 8.79 -10.20 13.83
C ILE A 28 9.91 -11.27 13.88
N ALA A 29 10.25 -11.86 12.73
CA ALA A 29 11.39 -12.79 12.60
C ALA A 29 12.77 -12.16 12.86
N LYS A 30 12.87 -10.82 13.03
CA LYS A 30 14.15 -10.14 13.27
C LYS A 30 14.50 -9.93 14.74
N ASP A 31 13.55 -10.08 15.67
CA ASP A 31 13.76 -9.72 17.09
C ASP A 31 13.49 -10.82 18.13
N SER A 32 13.20 -12.06 17.73
CA SER A 32 12.96 -13.12 18.72
C SER A 32 14.25 -13.79 19.19
N VAL A 33 14.91 -13.21 20.20
CA VAL A 33 15.67 -13.98 21.19
C VAL A 33 14.70 -14.39 22.31
N GLU A 34 14.56 -15.71 22.43
CA GLU A 34 14.13 -16.51 23.59
C GLU A 34 12.75 -16.30 24.25
N GLY A 35 11.94 -17.36 24.19
CA GLY A 35 11.26 -17.87 25.39
C GLY A 35 9.74 -17.73 25.49
N THR A 36 9.04 -18.82 25.14
CA THR A 36 7.79 -19.30 25.76
C THR A 36 6.49 -18.49 25.64
N ALA A 37 5.85 -18.59 24.47
CA ALA A 37 4.40 -18.85 24.28
C ALA A 37 4.21 -19.26 22.81
N PRO A 38 3.26 -20.15 22.44
CA PRO A 38 2.94 -20.34 21.03
C PRO A 38 2.54 -18.98 20.51
N SER A 39 3.32 -18.46 19.56
CA SER A 39 3.09 -17.11 19.06
C SER A 39 1.64 -17.02 18.58
N LEU A 40 1.04 -15.84 18.67
CA LEU A 40 -0.34 -15.61 18.19
C LEU A 40 -0.52 -16.08 16.72
N PHE A 41 0.60 -16.23 16.01
CA PHE A 41 0.76 -16.81 14.68
C PHE A 41 0.65 -18.34 14.60
N GLU A 42 1.20 -19.12 15.53
CA GLU A 42 0.96 -20.58 15.56
C GLU A 42 -0.52 -20.89 15.79
N GLN A 43 -1.22 -20.02 16.53
CA GLN A 43 -2.66 -20.11 16.74
C GLN A 43 -3.45 -19.73 15.48
N LEU A 44 -2.95 -18.78 14.68
CA LEU A 44 -3.61 -18.30 13.46
C LEU A 44 -3.32 -19.16 12.22
N ASP A 45 -2.10 -19.68 12.07
CA ASP A 45 -1.75 -20.68 11.05
C ASP A 45 -2.47 -22.00 11.32
N SER A 46 -2.53 -22.44 12.58
CA SER A 46 -3.41 -23.52 13.00
C SER A 46 -4.87 -23.23 12.65
N TYR A 47 -5.36 -22.01 12.83
CA TYR A 47 -6.75 -21.67 12.49
C TYR A 47 -7.03 -21.70 10.99
N VAL A 48 -6.13 -21.19 10.15
CA VAL A 48 -6.28 -21.20 8.68
C VAL A 48 -6.07 -22.60 8.09
N ASP A 49 -5.10 -23.36 8.61
CA ASP A 49 -4.82 -24.72 8.14
C ASP A 49 -5.83 -25.76 8.65
N ASN A 50 -6.42 -25.57 9.83
CA ASN A 50 -7.44 -26.48 10.36
C ASN A 50 -8.85 -26.17 9.88
N HIS A 51 -9.08 -25.05 9.18
CA HIS A 51 -10.39 -24.76 8.61
C HIS A 51 -10.54 -25.44 7.24
N GLU A 52 -10.80 -26.75 7.27
CA GLU A 52 -10.97 -27.67 6.11
C GLU A 52 -11.85 -27.09 4.99
N ARG A 53 -12.86 -26.30 5.37
CA ARG A 53 -13.80 -25.61 4.48
C ARG A 53 -13.15 -24.54 3.59
N PHE A 54 -12.08 -23.88 4.04
CA PHE A 54 -11.35 -22.88 3.26
C PHE A 54 -10.37 -23.53 2.28
N ARG A 55 -9.67 -24.61 2.69
CA ARG A 55 -8.82 -25.41 1.80
C ARG A 55 -9.61 -26.00 0.63
N GLN A 56 -10.76 -26.61 0.90
CA GLN A 56 -11.62 -27.21 -0.12
C GLN A 56 -12.18 -26.18 -1.12
N LEU A 57 -12.47 -24.95 -0.66
CA LEU A 57 -13.00 -23.90 -1.53
C LEU A 57 -11.96 -23.35 -2.52
N TRP A 58 -10.66 -23.46 -2.21
CA TRP A 58 -9.55 -22.91 -2.99
C TRP A 58 -8.84 -23.95 -3.87
N SER A 59 -8.67 -25.18 -3.38
CA SER A 59 -7.90 -26.22 -4.10
C SER A 59 -8.65 -26.87 -5.27
N GLY A 60 -9.99 -26.76 -5.33
CA GLY A 60 -10.82 -27.27 -6.44
C GLY A 60 -11.35 -26.19 -7.39
N SER A 61 -11.46 -24.94 -6.93
CA SER A 61 -12.17 -23.88 -7.67
C SER A 61 -11.35 -23.22 -8.77
N GLY A 62 -10.02 -23.14 -8.63
CA GLY A 62 -9.18 -22.47 -9.63
C GLY A 62 -9.21 -23.15 -11.01
N GLU A 63 -9.10 -24.48 -11.03
CA GLU A 63 -9.10 -25.26 -12.27
C GLU A 63 -10.50 -25.34 -12.91
N GLU A 64 -11.56 -25.43 -12.11
CA GLU A 64 -12.95 -25.37 -12.58
C GLU A 64 -13.32 -23.97 -13.11
N LEU A 65 -12.91 -22.91 -12.42
CA LEU A 65 -13.11 -21.53 -12.87
C LEU A 65 -12.34 -21.27 -14.16
N LYS A 66 -11.10 -21.75 -14.27
CA LYS A 66 -10.30 -21.66 -15.49
C LYS A 66 -11.00 -22.36 -16.67
N LYS A 67 -11.47 -23.60 -16.48
CA LYS A 67 -12.26 -24.33 -17.48
C LYS A 67 -13.55 -23.60 -17.88
N LEU A 68 -14.22 -22.94 -16.93
CA LEU A 68 -15.41 -22.14 -17.22
C LEU A 68 -15.09 -20.87 -18.01
N CYS A 69 -14.01 -20.17 -17.68
CA CYS A 69 -13.52 -18.99 -18.42
C CYS A 69 -13.10 -19.35 -19.85
N GLU A 70 -12.48 -20.51 -20.04
CA GLU A 70 -12.03 -21.04 -21.35
C GLU A 70 -13.18 -21.57 -22.21
N SER A 71 -14.37 -21.76 -21.63
CA SER A 71 -15.54 -22.18 -22.41
C SER A 71 -16.02 -21.04 -23.32
N GLU A 72 -16.24 -21.33 -24.62
CA GLU A 72 -16.83 -20.37 -25.58
C GLU A 72 -18.32 -20.10 -25.34
N THR A 73 -18.83 -20.46 -24.17
CA THR A 73 -20.20 -20.16 -23.79
C THR A 73 -20.36 -18.65 -23.54
N SER A 74 -21.56 -18.11 -23.75
CA SER A 74 -21.86 -16.72 -23.36
C SER A 74 -21.58 -16.45 -21.87
N TYR A 75 -21.59 -17.49 -21.02
CA TYR A 75 -21.25 -17.39 -19.61
C TYR A 75 -19.74 -17.31 -19.40
N GLY A 76 -18.95 -18.15 -20.07
CA GLY A 76 -17.49 -18.12 -20.02
C GLY A 76 -16.91 -16.78 -20.46
N LEU A 77 -17.40 -16.20 -21.57
CA LEU A 77 -16.98 -14.88 -22.03
C LEU A 77 -17.25 -13.76 -21.01
N ARG A 78 -18.42 -13.79 -20.34
CA ARG A 78 -18.76 -12.82 -19.29
C ARG A 78 -17.91 -13.01 -18.05
N LEU A 79 -17.60 -14.26 -17.71
CA LEU A 79 -16.75 -14.59 -16.57
C LEU A 79 -15.32 -14.10 -16.81
N THR A 80 -14.76 -14.33 -17.99
CA THR A 80 -13.43 -13.82 -18.38
C THR A 80 -13.37 -12.29 -18.30
N ALA A 81 -14.36 -11.59 -18.86
CA ALA A 81 -14.42 -10.13 -18.75
C ALA A 81 -14.50 -9.65 -17.29
N ALA A 82 -15.27 -10.34 -16.44
CA ALA A 82 -15.35 -10.03 -15.01
C ALA A 82 -14.02 -10.27 -14.29
N MET A 83 -13.30 -11.35 -14.64
CA MET A 83 -11.97 -11.65 -14.08
C MET A 83 -10.94 -10.57 -14.45
N GLU A 84 -10.95 -10.08 -15.69
CA GLU A 84 -10.06 -8.99 -16.11
C GLU A 84 -10.33 -7.70 -15.32
N VAL A 85 -11.59 -7.33 -15.12
CA VAL A 85 -11.95 -6.18 -14.28
C VAL A 85 -11.48 -6.37 -12.83
N LEU A 86 -11.62 -7.59 -12.28
CA LEU A 86 -11.14 -7.91 -10.93
C LEU A 86 -9.62 -7.76 -10.82
N LYS A 87 -8.84 -8.16 -11.83
CA LYS A 87 -7.38 -7.97 -11.85
C LYS A 87 -7.02 -6.48 -11.80
N LEU A 88 -7.69 -5.63 -12.57
CA LEU A 88 -7.45 -4.17 -12.53
C LEU A 88 -7.80 -3.58 -11.16
N ALA A 89 -8.89 -4.06 -10.55
CA ALA A 89 -9.29 -3.66 -9.20
C ALA A 89 -8.27 -4.09 -8.14
N VAL A 90 -7.72 -5.30 -8.26
CA VAL A 90 -6.66 -5.82 -7.39
C VAL A 90 -5.44 -4.88 -7.42
N VAL A 91 -4.93 -4.59 -8.62
CA VAL A 91 -3.74 -3.73 -8.79
C VAL A 91 -3.98 -2.34 -8.19
N SER A 92 -5.14 -1.75 -8.46
CA SER A 92 -5.51 -0.44 -7.90
C SER A 92 -5.63 -0.47 -6.37
N GLY A 93 -6.22 -1.53 -5.83
CA GLY A 93 -6.38 -1.74 -4.39
C GLY A 93 -5.06 -1.98 -3.67
N SER A 94 -4.14 -2.74 -4.28
CA SER A 94 -2.80 -3.01 -3.77
C SER A 94 -1.98 -1.72 -3.60
N TRP A 95 -2.01 -0.83 -4.60
CA TRP A 95 -1.40 0.49 -4.50
C TRP A 95 -2.07 1.36 -3.43
N THR A 96 -3.40 1.45 -3.45
CA THR A 96 -4.17 2.25 -2.48
C THR A 96 -3.90 1.83 -1.04
N ALA A 97 -3.75 0.52 -0.78
CA ALA A 97 -3.42 0.00 0.54
C ALA A 97 -2.04 0.49 1.02
N LEU A 98 -1.04 0.51 0.14
CA LEU A 98 0.29 1.07 0.43
C LEU A 98 0.23 2.58 0.67
N GLU A 99 -0.48 3.34 -0.17
CA GLU A 99 -0.67 4.79 0.00
C GLU A 99 -1.29 5.11 1.38
N CYS A 100 -2.38 4.41 1.74
CA CYS A 100 -3.04 4.59 3.02
C CYS A 100 -2.11 4.23 4.18
N ALA A 101 -1.49 3.04 4.16
CA ALA A 101 -0.56 2.62 5.19
C ALA A 101 0.58 3.64 5.37
N ALA A 102 1.20 4.08 4.28
CA ALA A 102 2.28 5.05 4.32
C ALA A 102 1.84 6.39 4.91
N SER A 103 0.72 6.93 4.41
CA SER A 103 0.27 8.25 4.80
C SER A 103 -0.27 8.29 6.23
N ASP A 104 -0.99 7.26 6.66
CA ASP A 104 -1.62 7.21 7.98
C ASP A 104 -0.59 6.87 9.07
N CYS A 105 0.36 5.96 8.81
CA CYS A 105 1.47 5.70 9.73
C CYS A 105 2.34 6.94 9.92
N TRP A 106 2.64 7.66 8.83
CA TRP A 106 3.42 8.90 8.91
C TRP A 106 2.70 9.97 9.74
N VAL A 107 1.39 10.15 9.52
CA VAL A 107 0.57 11.08 10.33
C VAL A 107 0.54 10.66 11.80
N ALA A 108 0.30 9.37 12.08
CA ALA A 108 0.25 8.85 13.44
C ALA A 108 1.59 9.09 14.16
N ALA A 109 2.71 8.80 13.51
CA ALA A 109 4.04 9.01 14.08
C ALA A 109 4.29 10.48 14.45
N LEU A 110 3.96 11.41 13.56
CA LEU A 110 4.15 12.84 13.81
C LEU A 110 3.18 13.42 14.85
N ASN A 111 1.98 12.85 14.97
CA ASN A 111 1.01 13.28 15.98
C ASN A 111 1.36 12.75 17.38
N GLN A 112 2.03 11.60 17.48
CA GLN A 112 2.45 11.04 18.77
C GLN A 112 3.80 11.59 19.26
N SER A 113 4.73 11.89 18.34
CA SER A 113 6.05 12.44 18.65
C SER A 113 6.31 13.78 17.93
N PRO A 114 5.52 14.82 18.22
CA PRO A 114 5.47 16.04 17.42
C PRO A 114 6.78 16.82 17.38
N THR A 115 7.48 16.94 18.50
CA THR A 115 8.60 17.87 18.59
C THR A 115 9.80 17.46 17.73
N PRO A 116 10.36 16.23 17.81
CA PRO A 116 11.52 15.87 16.99
C PRO A 116 11.17 15.56 15.54
N LEU A 117 10.07 14.83 15.27
CA LEU A 117 9.75 14.37 13.92
C LEU A 117 9.11 15.48 13.07
N ALA A 118 8.13 16.20 13.61
CA ALA A 118 7.47 17.26 12.84
C ALA A 118 8.41 18.46 12.63
N HIS A 119 9.29 18.79 13.58
CA HIS A 119 10.30 19.84 13.38
C HIS A 119 11.25 19.51 12.21
N ARG A 120 11.72 18.27 12.11
CA ARG A 120 12.53 17.83 10.94
C ARG A 120 11.75 17.93 9.64
N ALA A 121 10.48 17.51 9.67
CA ALA A 121 9.60 17.63 8.52
C ALA A 121 9.47 19.09 8.04
N ILE A 122 9.18 20.02 8.94
CA ILE A 122 9.02 21.46 8.63
C ILE A 122 10.32 22.08 8.11
N THR A 123 11.45 21.79 8.77
CA THR A 123 12.74 22.41 8.43
C THR A 123 13.34 21.92 7.10
N SER A 124 12.98 20.71 6.68
CA SER A 124 13.40 20.17 5.38
C SER A 124 12.63 20.73 4.18
N MET A 125 11.50 21.42 4.42
CA MET A 125 10.71 22.00 3.33
C MET A 125 11.52 23.13 2.68
N PRO A 126 11.54 23.20 1.33
CA PRO A 126 12.28 24.24 0.63
C PRO A 126 11.84 25.63 1.12
N GLN A 127 12.82 26.49 1.37
CA GLN A 127 12.58 27.92 1.48
C GLN A 127 12.33 28.43 0.06
N GLU A 128 11.08 28.65 -0.30
CA GLU A 128 10.78 29.44 -1.50
C GLU A 128 11.16 30.89 -1.22
N ASN A 129 12.06 31.42 -2.05
CA ASN A 129 12.32 32.85 -2.16
C ASN A 129 11.20 33.48 -3.01
N GLU A 130 9.95 33.50 -2.55
CA GLU A 130 8.87 34.12 -3.31
C GLU A 130 8.00 35.07 -2.48
N ILE A 131 7.65 36.16 -3.14
CA ILE A 131 6.91 37.35 -2.72
C ILE A 131 5.40 37.05 -2.53
N THR A 132 5.02 35.77 -2.48
CA THR A 132 3.64 35.33 -2.26
C THR A 132 3.42 35.07 -0.76
N GLU A 133 2.34 35.62 -0.21
CA GLU A 133 2.11 35.88 1.21
C GLU A 133 2.05 34.63 2.13
N ILE A 134 2.26 33.41 1.63
CA ILE A 134 2.14 32.17 2.41
C ILE A 134 3.31 31.22 2.15
N SER A 135 4.34 31.29 3.01
CA SER A 135 5.47 30.37 2.97
C SER A 135 5.02 28.92 3.19
N SER A 136 5.67 27.97 2.49
CA SER A 136 5.51 26.51 2.67
C SER A 136 5.63 26.03 4.12
N ARG A 137 6.23 26.82 5.02
CA ARG A 137 6.37 26.53 6.46
C ARG A 137 5.29 27.15 7.35
N GLN A 138 4.41 27.99 6.82
CA GLN A 138 3.36 28.63 7.58
C GLN A 138 2.19 27.67 7.86
N ILE A 139 1.54 27.91 8.99
CA ILE A 139 0.28 27.29 9.39
C ILE A 139 -0.77 28.40 9.34
N PRO A 140 -1.79 28.33 8.47
CA PRO A 140 -2.83 29.35 8.39
C PRO A 140 -3.51 29.56 9.75
N VAL A 141 -3.76 30.81 10.16
CA VAL A 141 -4.37 31.13 11.46
C VAL A 141 -5.75 30.47 11.63
N GLY A 142 -6.54 30.41 10.55
CA GLY A 142 -7.83 29.71 10.57
C GLY A 142 -7.70 28.20 10.84
N LEU A 143 -6.60 27.58 10.39
CA LEU A 143 -6.29 26.19 10.70
C LEU A 143 -5.89 26.04 12.17
N ALA A 144 -5.06 26.96 12.69
CA ALA A 144 -4.70 26.95 14.12
C ALA A 144 -5.93 27.14 15.03
N ALA A 145 -6.84 28.03 14.65
CA ALA A 145 -8.09 28.26 15.37
C ALA A 145 -8.99 27.01 15.41
N LYS A 146 -9.04 26.22 14.32
CA LYS A 146 -9.76 24.93 14.28
C LYS A 146 -9.27 23.94 15.36
N TYR A 147 -8.02 24.06 15.78
CA TYR A 147 -7.40 23.23 16.82
C TYR A 147 -7.22 23.98 18.15
N ASN A 148 -7.96 25.05 18.41
CA ASN A 148 -7.83 25.88 19.62
C ASN A 148 -6.39 26.35 19.89
N PHE A 149 -5.62 26.56 18.83
CA PHE A 149 -4.19 26.90 18.88
C PHE A 149 -3.28 25.85 19.56
N ASP A 150 -3.79 24.64 19.85
CA ASP A 150 -2.98 23.51 20.32
C ASP A 150 -2.70 22.53 19.17
N LEU A 151 -1.48 22.59 18.64
CA LEU A 151 -1.09 21.80 17.47
C LEU A 151 -0.33 20.52 17.82
N ARG A 152 -0.04 20.29 19.11
CA ARG A 152 0.90 19.24 19.55
C ARG A 152 0.52 17.87 18.98
N ASN A 153 -0.75 17.51 18.98
CA ASN A 153 -1.19 16.17 18.57
C ASN A 153 -1.79 16.12 17.16
N CYS A 154 -1.59 17.14 16.33
CA CYS A 154 -2.16 17.21 14.98
C CYS A 154 -1.19 17.70 13.90
N LEU A 155 0.11 17.85 14.22
CA LEU A 155 1.12 18.29 13.24
C LEU A 155 1.22 17.36 12.02
N GLY A 156 1.16 16.04 12.20
CA GLY A 156 1.10 15.10 11.08
C GLY A 156 -0.10 15.37 10.17
N THR A 157 -1.27 15.59 10.75
CA THR A 157 -2.50 15.91 10.00
C THR A 157 -2.38 17.22 9.23
N ILE A 158 -1.76 18.24 9.83
CA ILE A 158 -1.54 19.55 9.21
C ILE A 158 -0.50 19.48 8.09
N LEU A 159 0.53 18.64 8.26
CA LEU A 159 1.63 18.54 7.31
C LEU A 159 1.37 17.55 6.17
N LYS A 160 0.46 16.57 6.32
CA LYS A 160 0.13 15.57 5.29
C LYS A 160 -0.06 16.17 3.89
N PRO A 161 -0.83 17.27 3.69
CA PRO A 161 -1.05 17.84 2.36
C PRO A 161 0.22 18.44 1.71
N LYS A 162 1.29 18.66 2.49
CA LYS A 162 2.57 19.20 2.00
C LYS A 162 3.54 18.10 1.53
N PHE A 163 3.15 16.84 1.67
CA PHE A 163 3.91 15.68 1.23
C PHE A 163 3.10 14.88 0.22
N ASP A 164 3.78 14.31 -0.76
CA ASP A 164 3.18 13.42 -1.73
C ASP A 164 3.24 11.98 -1.21
N PHE A 165 2.07 11.35 -1.06
CA PHE A 165 1.94 9.94 -0.74
C PHE A 165 1.36 9.13 -1.92
N THR A 166 1.21 9.77 -3.08
CA THR A 166 0.66 9.18 -4.31
C THR A 166 1.73 8.66 -5.27
N SER A 167 3.00 8.77 -4.89
CA SER A 167 4.15 8.18 -5.58
C SER A 167 5.11 7.52 -4.61
N ILE A 168 5.85 6.49 -5.06
CA ILE A 168 6.92 5.86 -4.29
C ILE A 168 8.00 6.88 -3.94
N ALA A 169 8.34 7.76 -4.88
CA ALA A 169 9.31 8.83 -4.66
C ALA A 169 8.85 9.79 -3.53
N GLY A 170 7.57 10.15 -3.54
CA GLY A 170 6.94 10.96 -2.51
C GLY A 170 6.95 10.29 -1.14
N ILE A 171 6.50 9.03 -1.05
CA ILE A 171 6.51 8.24 0.19
C ILE A 171 7.94 8.17 0.75
N LYS A 172 8.91 7.81 -0.09
CA LYS A 172 10.33 7.74 0.30
C LYS A 172 10.85 9.05 0.84
N LYS A 173 10.52 10.17 0.19
CA LYS A 173 10.90 11.52 0.63
C LYS A 173 10.28 11.86 1.98
N ALA A 174 8.98 11.64 2.17
CA ALA A 174 8.26 11.94 3.40
C ALA A 174 8.87 11.22 4.62
N PHE A 175 9.16 9.93 4.47
CA PHE A 175 9.80 9.14 5.52
C PHE A 175 11.27 9.53 5.75
N THR A 176 12.04 9.76 4.70
CA THR A 176 13.44 10.19 4.83
C THR A 176 13.57 11.51 5.60
N VAL A 177 12.67 12.44 5.31
CA VAL A 177 12.60 13.76 5.94
C VAL A 177 12.25 13.66 7.42
N ALA A 178 11.16 12.97 7.76
CA ALA A 178 10.68 12.89 9.14
C ALA A 178 11.65 12.10 10.03
N PHE A 179 12.25 11.04 9.50
CA PHE A 179 13.05 10.08 10.26
C PHE A 179 14.55 10.16 9.95
N LYS A 180 15.03 11.31 9.47
CA LYS A 180 16.46 11.53 9.20
C LYS A 180 17.32 11.16 10.43
N GLY A 181 18.37 10.37 10.21
CA GLY A 181 19.27 9.87 11.26
C GLY A 181 18.85 8.57 11.93
N SER A 182 17.74 7.94 11.49
CA SER A 182 17.37 6.58 11.86
C SER A 182 18.20 5.55 11.09
N ASP A 183 18.91 4.63 11.75
CA ASP A 183 19.65 3.57 11.05
C ASP A 183 18.74 2.66 10.21
N GLN A 184 17.50 2.45 10.68
CA GLN A 184 16.49 1.63 10.01
C GLN A 184 15.87 2.32 8.79
N ILE A 185 16.04 3.65 8.60
CA ILE A 185 15.45 4.34 7.44
C ILE A 185 16.04 3.79 6.13
N ALA A 186 17.33 3.43 6.12
CA ALA A 186 17.97 2.85 4.95
C ALA A 186 17.37 1.50 4.56
N GLN A 187 16.92 0.70 5.54
CA GLN A 187 16.23 -0.56 5.29
C GLN A 187 14.85 -0.33 4.66
N LEU A 188 14.06 0.60 5.22
CA LEU A 188 12.75 0.96 4.65
C LEU A 188 12.90 1.49 3.22
N GLN A 189 13.87 2.39 2.99
CA GLN A 189 14.16 2.94 1.67
C GLN A 189 14.53 1.86 0.66
N ARG A 190 15.26 0.81 1.07
CA ARG A 190 15.59 -0.32 0.19
C ARG A 190 14.33 -1.09 -0.23
N ILE A 191 13.43 -1.37 0.70
CA ILE A 191 12.16 -2.06 0.43
C ILE A 191 11.29 -1.23 -0.51
N LEU A 192 11.16 0.07 -0.24
CA LEU A 192 10.40 1.00 -1.09
C LEU A 192 11.08 1.27 -2.46
N SER A 193 12.32 0.83 -2.66
CA SER A 193 13.01 0.95 -3.94
C SER A 193 12.89 -0.31 -4.81
N ASP A 194 12.03 -1.26 -4.44
CA ASP A 194 11.73 -2.41 -5.29
C ASP A 194 11.13 -1.93 -6.63
N PRO A 195 11.74 -2.25 -7.79
CA PRO A 195 11.26 -1.79 -9.09
C PRO A 195 9.80 -2.17 -9.37
N VAL A 196 9.32 -3.28 -8.81
CA VAL A 196 7.94 -3.73 -8.96
C VAL A 196 6.94 -2.73 -8.37
N LEU A 197 7.31 -2.00 -7.31
CA LEU A 197 6.45 -0.97 -6.73
C LEU A 197 6.30 0.23 -7.64
N TRP A 198 7.35 0.57 -8.41
CA TRP A 198 7.28 1.61 -9.41
C TRP A 198 6.47 1.16 -10.63
N GLU A 199 6.63 -0.09 -11.07
CA GLU A 199 5.76 -0.67 -12.12
C GLU A 199 4.29 -0.67 -11.70
N LEU A 200 4.01 -0.99 -10.43
CA LEU A 200 2.67 -0.92 -9.84
C LEU A 200 2.11 0.51 -9.86
N GLU A 201 2.91 1.51 -9.46
CA GLU A 201 2.53 2.93 -9.50
C GLU A 201 2.11 3.35 -10.92
N VAL A 202 2.96 3.06 -11.90
CA VAL A 202 2.71 3.38 -13.32
C VAL A 202 1.46 2.66 -13.83
N THR A 203 1.32 1.37 -13.50
CA THR A 203 0.16 0.55 -13.90
C THR A 203 -1.12 1.07 -13.28
N ARG A 204 -1.13 1.40 -11.99
CA ARG A 204 -2.30 1.98 -11.32
C ARG A 204 -2.66 3.32 -11.94
N ASN A 205 -1.69 4.16 -12.30
CA ASN A 205 -1.96 5.44 -12.95
C ASN A 205 -2.66 5.26 -14.30
N LEU A 206 -2.23 4.27 -15.11
CA LEU A 206 -2.93 3.89 -16.33
C LEU A 206 -4.38 3.44 -16.04
N ILE A 207 -4.58 2.60 -15.03
CA ILE A 207 -5.90 2.09 -14.67
C ILE A 207 -6.85 3.23 -14.26
N VAL A 208 -6.40 4.10 -13.35
CA VAL A 208 -7.25 5.15 -12.77
C VAL A 208 -7.50 6.30 -13.74
N HIS A 209 -6.50 6.71 -14.53
CA HIS A 209 -6.62 7.89 -15.39
C HIS A 209 -6.96 7.58 -16.84
N ARG A 210 -6.77 6.34 -17.28
CA ARG A 210 -7.00 5.89 -18.66
C ARG A 210 -7.87 4.63 -18.77
N ALA A 211 -8.53 4.21 -17.68
CA ALA A 211 -9.35 3.00 -17.62
C ALA A 211 -8.60 1.73 -18.03
N GLY A 212 -7.27 1.71 -17.85
CA GLY A 212 -6.41 0.60 -18.25
C GLY A 212 -6.15 0.53 -19.76
N ILE A 213 -6.43 1.59 -20.52
CA ILE A 213 -6.13 1.65 -21.95
C ILE A 213 -4.68 2.09 -22.14
N VAL A 214 -3.89 1.29 -22.86
CA VAL A 214 -2.46 1.53 -23.12
C VAL A 214 -2.27 2.83 -23.90
N ASP A 215 -1.41 3.70 -23.38
CA ASP A 215 -0.97 4.95 -24.01
C ASP A 215 0.56 5.01 -24.20
N GLU A 216 1.02 6.04 -24.91
CA GLU A 216 2.44 6.23 -25.21
C GLU A 216 3.28 6.46 -23.95
N GLU A 217 2.70 7.11 -22.93
CA GLU A 217 3.37 7.41 -21.68
C GLU A 217 3.67 6.13 -20.90
N TYR A 218 2.69 5.21 -20.80
CA TYR A 218 2.87 3.92 -20.17
C TYR A 218 3.97 3.09 -20.84
N ASN A 219 3.93 2.95 -22.16
CA ASN A 219 4.95 2.22 -22.93
C ASN A 219 6.33 2.86 -22.77
N LYS A 220 6.42 4.18 -22.80
CA LYS A 220 7.67 4.92 -22.61
C LYS A 220 8.25 4.69 -21.23
N LEU A 221 7.43 4.77 -20.17
CA LEU A 221 7.88 4.58 -18.80
C LEU A 221 8.41 3.16 -18.63
N LEU A 222 7.59 2.14 -18.92
CA LEU A 222 7.97 0.74 -18.70
C LEU A 222 8.87 0.14 -19.80
N SER A 223 9.26 0.93 -20.80
CA SER A 223 9.97 0.45 -21.99
C SER A 223 9.26 -0.76 -22.63
N ALA A 224 7.92 -0.73 -22.63
CA ALA A 224 7.06 -1.78 -23.16
C ALA A 224 6.65 -1.47 -24.60
N ASP A 225 6.32 -2.52 -25.36
CA ASP A 225 5.84 -2.42 -26.75
C ASP A 225 4.42 -3.00 -26.85
N LEU A 226 3.50 -2.42 -26.07
CA LEU A 226 2.10 -2.84 -26.09
C LEU A 226 1.30 -2.04 -27.13
N PRO A 227 0.28 -2.64 -27.77
CA PRO A 227 -0.52 -1.96 -28.77
C PRO A 227 -1.33 -0.81 -28.18
N LEU A 228 -1.10 0.41 -28.68
CA LEU A 228 -1.78 1.63 -28.25
C LEU A 228 -3.30 1.53 -28.42
N GLY A 229 -4.05 2.09 -27.47
CA GLY A 229 -5.52 2.11 -27.49
C GLY A 229 -6.18 0.77 -27.16
N LYS A 230 -5.41 -0.26 -26.82
CA LYS A 230 -5.92 -1.55 -26.34
C LYS A 230 -5.99 -1.57 -24.82
N SER A 231 -6.89 -2.41 -24.29
CA SER A 231 -6.93 -2.70 -22.86
C SER A 231 -5.63 -3.38 -22.45
N LEU A 232 -5.08 -2.97 -21.32
CA LEU A 232 -3.97 -3.64 -20.67
C LEU A 232 -4.41 -5.05 -20.27
N GLU A 233 -3.67 -6.06 -20.70
CA GLU A 233 -3.86 -7.44 -20.30
C GLU A 233 -2.89 -7.77 -19.16
N LEU A 234 -3.45 -8.09 -17.99
CA LEU A 234 -2.66 -8.44 -16.81
C LEU A 234 -2.58 -9.96 -16.65
N THR A 235 -1.36 -10.47 -16.49
CA THR A 235 -1.16 -11.87 -16.13
C THR A 235 -1.44 -12.09 -14.64
N ASP A 236 -1.91 -13.29 -14.29
CA ASP A 236 -2.15 -13.66 -12.89
C ASP A 236 -0.88 -13.52 -12.04
N ASN A 237 0.28 -13.77 -12.65
CA ASN A 237 1.58 -13.61 -11.99
C ASN A 237 1.86 -12.13 -11.69
N SER A 238 1.68 -11.22 -12.65
CA SER A 238 1.87 -9.78 -12.44
C SER A 238 0.97 -9.25 -11.33
N VAL A 239 -0.31 -9.63 -11.35
CA VAL A 239 -1.32 -9.24 -10.34
C VAL A 239 -0.90 -9.70 -8.95
N ARG A 240 -0.48 -10.97 -8.83
CA ARG A 240 0.02 -11.53 -7.57
C ARG A 240 1.27 -10.80 -7.08
N THR A 241 2.25 -10.62 -7.96
CA THR A 241 3.52 -9.96 -7.63
C THR A 241 3.31 -8.52 -7.17
N PHE A 242 2.42 -7.76 -7.82
CA PHE A 242 2.04 -6.43 -7.34
C PHE A 242 1.42 -6.45 -5.95
N ALA A 243 0.46 -7.34 -5.71
CA ALA A 243 -0.22 -7.45 -4.42
C ALA A 243 0.71 -7.89 -3.28
N GLU A 244 1.66 -8.79 -3.56
CA GLU A 244 2.66 -9.24 -2.59
C GLU A 244 3.66 -8.13 -2.27
N LYS A 245 4.21 -7.46 -3.29
CA LYS A 245 5.21 -6.41 -3.09
C LYS A 245 4.65 -5.17 -2.39
N SER A 246 3.45 -4.73 -2.77
CA SER A 246 2.79 -3.61 -2.10
C SER A 246 2.53 -3.91 -0.62
N ALA A 247 2.18 -5.16 -0.32
CA ALA A 247 1.91 -5.61 1.03
C ALA A 247 3.17 -5.64 1.91
N ILE A 248 4.25 -6.23 1.39
CA ILE A 248 5.56 -6.24 2.05
C ILE A 248 5.99 -4.81 2.37
N ALA A 249 5.85 -3.89 1.41
CA ALA A 249 6.14 -2.48 1.62
C ALA A 249 5.24 -1.84 2.69
N ALA A 250 3.93 -2.11 2.66
CA ALA A 250 2.98 -1.55 3.61
C ALA A 250 3.25 -1.99 5.06
N ALA A 251 3.53 -3.28 5.31
CA ALA A 251 3.88 -3.66 6.67
C ALA A 251 5.29 -3.22 7.06
N ALA A 252 6.25 -3.17 6.13
CA ALA A 252 7.55 -2.57 6.44
C ALA A 252 7.41 -1.13 6.95
N VAL A 253 6.46 -0.36 6.42
CA VAL A 253 6.12 0.98 6.93
C VAL A 253 5.49 0.90 8.33
N LEU A 254 4.51 0.01 8.55
CA LEU A 254 3.85 -0.17 9.84
C LEU A 254 4.85 -0.52 10.95
N ILE A 255 5.64 -1.56 10.73
CA ILE A 255 6.71 -2.00 11.63
C ILE A 255 7.67 -0.86 11.91
N PHE A 256 8.17 -0.21 10.85
CA PHE A 256 9.15 0.86 11.01
C PHE A 256 8.62 1.97 11.93
N VAL A 257 7.33 2.30 11.82
CA VAL A 257 6.69 3.30 12.69
C VAL A 257 6.46 2.75 14.09
N ASP A 258 6.00 1.51 14.24
CA ASP A 258 5.74 0.86 15.53
C ASP A 258 7.01 0.77 16.38
N ASP A 259 8.11 0.24 15.82
CA ASP A 259 9.42 0.18 16.46
C ASP A 259 9.89 1.56 16.95
N ARG A 260 9.57 2.61 16.17
CA ARG A 260 9.96 3.99 16.48
C ARG A 260 9.11 4.65 17.56
N LEU A 261 7.86 4.25 17.69
CA LEU A 261 6.98 4.71 18.76
C LEU A 261 7.31 3.99 20.07
N ASN A 262 7.65 2.70 20.00
CA ASN A 262 8.01 1.89 21.17
C ASN A 262 9.42 2.15 21.72
N THR A 263 10.35 2.69 20.91
CA THR A 263 11.71 3.06 21.37
C THR A 263 11.83 4.45 22.00
N GLN A 264 10.72 5.21 22.08
CA GLN A 264 10.69 6.55 22.69
C GLN A 264 10.19 6.58 24.14
N THR A 265 9.85 5.42 24.72
CA THR A 265 9.63 5.22 26.16
C THR A 265 10.88 4.70 26.84
#